data_AF-A0A0C2GCV6-F1
#
_entry.id   AF-A0A0C2GCV6-F1
#
_cell.length_a   1.000
_cell.length_b   1.000
_cell.length_c   1.000
_cell.angle_alpha   90.00
_cell.angle_beta   90.00
_cell.angle_gamma   90.00
#
_symmetry.space_group_name_H-M   'P 1'
#
loop_
_entity.id
_entity.type
_entity.pdbx_description
1 polymer ?
#
loop_
_entity_poly.entity_id
_entity_poly.type
_entity_poly.pdbx_seq_one_letter_code
_entity_poly.pdbx_strand_id
1 'polypeptide(L)'
;MRSSAVVPNSSIYVDDLIKMPGDVERCLAATGAAAVMSAEGILYNPMLFADRNEESWIVAKEYLEYARKYQAGTSAIRAHIFRICHHSLLEHSDLRMRVSTEHGLEDYESIVEELRIRTRAIADTEEARQQMVSARNLFDRIR
;
A
#
# COMPACT_ATOMS: atom_id res chain seq x y z
N MET A 1 -18.01 -8.53 12.97
CA MET A 1 -17.77 -7.40 13.89
C MET A 1 -16.60 -7.77 14.79
N ARG A 2 -15.37 -7.40 14.43
CA ARG A 2 -14.24 -7.44 15.37
C ARG A 2 -14.13 -6.06 15.99
N SER A 3 -13.98 -6.05 17.30
CA SER A 3 -14.20 -4.90 18.18
C SER A 3 -13.05 -3.90 18.09
N SER A 4 -13.34 -2.67 17.65
CA SER A 4 -12.53 -1.51 17.98
C SER A 4 -12.70 -1.24 19.48
N ALA A 5 -11.58 -1.11 20.21
CA ALA A 5 -11.61 -0.74 21.61
C ALA A 5 -11.55 0.79 21.72
N VAL A 6 -12.67 1.43 22.04
CA VAL A 6 -12.67 2.83 22.49
C VAL A 6 -12.38 2.79 23.99
N VAL A 7 -11.16 3.16 24.38
CA VAL A 7 -10.84 3.40 25.79
C VAL A 7 -11.26 4.83 26.11
N PRO A 8 -12.23 5.07 27.01
CA PRO A 8 -12.60 6.43 27.37
C PRO A 8 -11.38 7.12 28.00
N ASN A 9 -10.97 8.26 27.44
CA ASN A 9 -9.80 9.07 27.83
C ASN A 9 -8.41 8.61 27.34
N SER A 10 -8.28 7.72 26.34
CA SER A 10 -6.98 7.50 25.68
C SER A 10 -6.81 8.41 24.47
N SER A 11 -5.68 9.13 24.42
CA SER A 11 -5.33 10.13 23.41
C SER A 11 -5.19 9.59 21.97
N ILE A 12 -5.23 8.27 21.76
CA ILE A 12 -4.93 7.63 20.46
C ILE A 12 -5.98 6.56 20.17
N TYR A 13 -6.61 6.63 18.99
CA TYR A 13 -7.52 5.60 18.47
C TYR A 13 -6.82 4.76 17.40
N VAL A 14 -7.04 3.44 17.40
CA VAL A 14 -6.46 2.52 16.42
C VAL A 14 -7.57 1.98 15.54
N ASP A 15 -7.45 2.17 14.23
CA ASP A 15 -8.44 1.69 13.27
C ASP A 15 -7.79 0.96 12.10
N ASP A 16 -8.33 -0.21 11.79
CA ASP A 16 -7.97 -1.00 10.60
C ASP A 16 -8.68 -0.48 9.33
N LEU A 17 -9.62 0.45 9.47
CA LEU A 17 -10.39 1.02 8.36
C LEU A 17 -9.76 2.25 7.71
N ILE A 18 -8.67 2.80 8.25
CA ILE A 18 -7.98 3.94 7.63
C ILE A 18 -7.14 3.44 6.48
N LYS A 19 -7.70 3.58 5.29
CA LYS A 19 -7.15 3.03 4.05
C LYS A 19 -7.02 4.09 2.97
N MET A 20 -7.73 5.20 3.11
CA MET A 20 -7.76 6.29 2.14
C MET A 20 -7.53 7.65 2.82
N PRO A 21 -7.01 8.63 2.07
CA PRO A 21 -7.05 10.02 2.49
C PRO A 21 -8.47 10.45 2.90
N GLY A 22 -8.58 11.23 3.98
CA GLY A 22 -9.86 11.62 4.57
C GLY A 22 -10.41 10.66 5.65
N ASP A 23 -9.94 9.41 5.73
CA ASP A 23 -10.38 8.47 6.78
C ASP A 23 -9.90 8.93 8.16
N VAL A 24 -8.72 9.56 8.24
CA VAL A 24 -8.14 10.04 9.51
C VAL A 24 -9.03 11.13 10.12
N GLU A 25 -9.44 12.11 9.31
CA GLU A 25 -10.28 13.23 9.73
C GLU A 25 -11.67 12.76 10.17
N ARG A 26 -12.28 11.84 9.39
CA ARG A 26 -13.57 11.24 9.75
C ARG A 26 -13.48 10.46 11.06
N CYS A 27 -12.40 9.71 11.25
CA CYS A 27 -12.18 8.92 12.44
C CYS A 27 -12.00 9.80 13.70
N LEU A 28 -11.18 10.86 13.60
CA LEU A 28 -11.01 11.85 14.66
C LEU A 28 -12.34 12.51 15.02
N ALA A 29 -13.11 12.95 14.03
CA ALA A 29 -14.39 13.61 14.25
C ALA A 29 -15.43 12.68 14.91
N ALA A 30 -15.46 11.40 14.52
CA ALA A 30 -16.41 10.42 15.05
C ALA A 30 -16.06 9.94 16.47
N THR A 31 -14.77 9.89 16.81
CA THR A 31 -14.28 9.30 18.06
C THR A 31 -13.92 10.33 19.14
N GLY A 32 -13.59 11.57 18.73
CA GLY A 32 -13.03 12.58 19.63
C GLY A 32 -11.61 12.27 20.12
N ALA A 33 -10.91 11.32 19.48
CA ALA A 33 -9.53 10.98 19.81
C ALA A 33 -8.57 12.15 19.49
N ALA A 34 -7.44 12.22 20.18
CA ALA A 34 -6.43 13.26 19.92
C ALA A 34 -5.47 12.89 18.77
N ALA A 35 -5.34 11.59 18.49
CA ALA A 35 -4.56 11.06 17.38
C ALA A 35 -5.12 9.71 16.92
N VAL A 36 -4.65 9.27 15.76
CA VAL A 36 -5.10 8.02 15.14
C VAL A 36 -3.90 7.20 14.67
N MET A 37 -3.98 5.88 14.79
CA MET A 37 -2.98 4.92 14.31
C MET A 37 -3.64 3.95 13.31
N SER A 38 -2.98 3.72 12.18
CA SER A 38 -3.34 2.67 11.22
C SER A 38 -2.40 1.48 11.40
N ALA A 39 -2.96 0.27 11.52
CA ALA A 39 -2.20 -0.96 11.68
C ALA A 39 -2.17 -1.78 10.38
N GLU A 40 -3.30 -2.30 9.91
CA GLU A 40 -3.32 -3.10 8.69
C GLU A 40 -3.23 -2.23 7.41
N GLY A 41 -3.93 -1.08 7.38
CA GLY A 41 -3.99 -0.22 6.20
C GLY A 41 -2.62 0.24 5.69
N ILE A 42 -1.72 0.59 6.61
CA ILE A 42 -0.36 1.05 6.28
C ILE A 42 0.52 -0.03 5.61
N LEU A 43 0.22 -1.32 5.80
CA LEU A 43 0.96 -2.40 5.14
C LEU A 43 0.67 -2.47 3.64
N TYR A 44 -0.54 -2.08 3.23
CA TYR A 44 -0.97 -2.04 1.84
C TYR A 44 -0.61 -0.72 1.17
N ASN A 45 -0.73 0.38 1.91
CA ASN A 45 -0.36 1.71 1.45
C ASN A 45 0.52 2.43 2.49
N PRO A 46 1.85 2.24 2.45
CA PRO A 46 2.78 3.00 3.29
C PRO A 46 2.67 4.53 3.15
N MET A 47 2.10 5.02 2.05
CA MET A 47 1.93 6.45 1.77
C MET A 47 0.64 7.04 2.36
N LEU A 48 -0.12 6.27 3.13
CA LEU A 48 -1.41 6.65 3.71
C LEU A 48 -1.41 8.02 4.39
N PHE A 49 -0.38 8.30 5.20
CA PHE A 49 -0.27 9.57 5.95
C PHE A 49 0.44 10.70 5.19
N ALA A 50 0.92 10.42 3.97
CA ALA A 50 1.58 11.40 3.12
C ALA A 50 0.63 12.06 2.11
N ASP A 51 -0.68 11.77 2.18
CA ASP A 51 -1.70 12.21 1.20
C ASP A 51 -1.29 11.92 -0.26
N ARG A 52 -0.62 10.78 -0.45
CA ARG A 52 -0.12 10.31 -1.76
C ARG A 52 -0.76 8.97 -2.08
N ASN A 53 -1.14 8.81 -3.34
CA ASN A 53 -1.60 7.55 -3.89
C ASN A 53 -0.69 7.19 -5.07
N GLU A 54 0.29 6.34 -4.81
CA GLU A 54 1.33 5.95 -5.77
C GLU A 54 1.09 4.52 -6.26
N GLU A 55 1.60 4.21 -7.44
CA GLU A 55 1.59 2.83 -7.93
C GLU A 55 2.41 1.92 -7.00
N SER A 56 1.90 0.72 -6.73
CA SER A 56 2.47 -0.21 -5.75
C SER A 56 3.95 -0.54 -5.99
N TRP A 57 4.39 -0.62 -7.26
CA TRP A 57 5.79 -0.89 -7.59
C TRP A 57 6.72 0.28 -7.25
N ILE A 58 6.24 1.53 -7.27
CA ILE A 58 7.02 2.71 -6.86
C ILE A 58 7.31 2.60 -5.37
N VAL A 59 6.26 2.35 -4.59
CA VAL A 59 6.36 2.22 -3.13
C VAL A 59 7.20 1.00 -2.74
N ALA A 60 7.01 -0.13 -3.44
CA ALA A 60 7.80 -1.33 -3.20
C ALA A 60 9.28 -1.14 -3.52
N LYS A 61 9.61 -0.39 -4.58
CA LYS A 61 10.99 -0.07 -4.93
C LYS A 61 11.66 0.77 -3.84
N GLU A 62 11.02 1.84 -3.37
CA GLU A 62 11.54 2.66 -2.27
C GLU A 62 11.68 1.82 -0.98
N TYR A 63 10.71 0.95 -0.69
CA TYR A 63 10.81 0.01 0.42
C TYR A 63 12.05 -0.90 0.30
N LEU A 64 12.34 -1.45 -0.88
CA LEU A 64 13.49 -2.32 -1.11
C LEU A 64 14.83 -1.56 -0.95
N GLU A 65 14.89 -0.29 -1.31
CA GLU A 65 16.06 0.56 -1.04
C GLU A 65 16.31 0.69 0.47
N TYR A 66 15.27 0.90 1.28
CA TYR A 66 15.39 0.90 2.74
C TYR A 66 15.72 -0.49 3.29
N ALA A 67 15.09 -1.55 2.77
CA ALA A 67 15.37 -2.92 3.17
C ALA A 67 16.85 -3.28 2.94
N ARG A 68 17.43 -2.84 1.82
CA ARG A 68 18.86 -2.95 1.51
C ARG A 68 19.69 -2.17 2.51
N LYS A 69 19.39 -0.88 2.68
CA LYS A 69 20.13 0.05 3.55
C LYS A 69 20.19 -0.43 4.99
N TYR A 70 19.09 -0.95 5.51
CA TYR A 70 18.96 -1.39 6.90
C TYR A 70 19.05 -2.92 7.08
N GLN A 71 19.43 -3.65 6.02
CA GLN A 71 19.66 -5.10 6.06
C GLN A 71 18.46 -5.88 6.64
N ALA A 72 17.26 -5.56 6.16
CA ALA A 72 16.03 -6.23 6.59
C ALA A 72 16.08 -7.73 6.26
N GLY A 73 15.53 -8.56 7.14
CA GLY A 73 15.44 -10.00 6.91
C GLY A 73 14.50 -10.36 5.76
N THR A 74 14.86 -11.37 4.98
CA THR A 74 14.08 -11.87 3.82
C THR A 74 12.61 -12.12 4.15
N SER A 75 12.29 -12.65 5.34
CA SER A 75 10.91 -12.91 5.75
C SER A 75 10.07 -11.63 5.85
N ALA A 76 10.63 -10.56 6.39
CA ALA A 76 9.98 -9.26 6.50
C ALA A 76 9.82 -8.62 5.11
N ILE A 77 10.85 -8.69 4.27
CA ILE A 77 10.80 -8.22 2.88
C ILE A 77 9.68 -8.93 2.14
N ARG A 78 9.66 -10.26 2.15
CA ARG A 78 8.62 -11.07 1.49
C ARG A 78 7.22 -10.69 1.96
N ALA A 79 7.02 -10.57 3.27
CA ALA A 79 5.72 -10.21 3.84
C ALA A 79 5.25 -8.82 3.37
N HIS A 80 6.13 -7.82 3.35
CA HIS A 80 5.78 -6.48 2.90
C HIS A 80 5.57 -6.40 1.39
N ILE A 81 6.35 -7.10 0.56
CA ILE A 81 6.11 -7.17 -0.89
C ILE A 81 4.73 -7.78 -1.19
N PHE A 82 4.30 -8.82 -0.46
CA PHE A 82 2.95 -9.35 -0.61
C PHE A 82 1.83 -8.36 -0.26
N ARG A 83 2.08 -7.44 0.69
CA ARG A 83 1.07 -6.46 1.14
C ARG A 83 1.05 -5.23 0.25
N ILE A 84 2.22 -4.63 -0.02
CA ILE A 84 2.36 -3.45 -0.88
C ILE A 84 1.90 -3.77 -2.30
N CYS A 85 2.36 -4.89 -2.87
CA CYS A 85 2.03 -5.28 -4.25
C CYS A 85 0.79 -6.18 -4.35
N HIS A 86 -0.05 -6.25 -3.30
CA HIS A 86 -1.13 -7.24 -3.20
C HIS A 86 -2.00 -7.34 -4.46
N HIS A 87 -2.54 -6.21 -4.93
CA HIS A 87 -3.43 -6.16 -6.09
C HIS A 87 -2.72 -6.60 -7.37
N SER A 88 -1.53 -6.07 -7.65
CA SER A 88 -0.75 -6.43 -8.84
C SER A 88 -0.34 -7.91 -8.85
N LEU A 89 -0.07 -8.50 -7.68
CA LEU A 89 0.25 -9.92 -7.55
C LEU A 89 -0.97 -10.84 -7.70
N LEU A 90 -2.20 -10.35 -7.53
CA LEU A 90 -3.41 -11.11 -7.87
C LEU A 90 -3.55 -11.25 -9.39
N GLU A 91 -3.17 -10.22 -10.14
CA GLU A 91 -3.23 -10.19 -11.61
C GLU A 91 -2.07 -10.95 -12.25
N HIS A 92 -0.89 -10.95 -11.60
CA HIS A 92 0.32 -11.60 -12.08
C HIS A 92 0.69 -12.80 -11.19
N SER A 93 -0.04 -13.90 -11.37
CA SER A 93 0.09 -15.11 -10.56
C SER A 93 1.48 -15.76 -10.62
N ASP A 94 2.18 -15.62 -11.73
CA ASP A 94 3.57 -16.04 -11.92
C ASP A 94 4.52 -15.26 -11.01
N LEU A 95 4.37 -13.93 -10.94
CA LEU A 95 5.16 -13.08 -10.06
C LEU A 95 4.84 -13.34 -8.59
N ARG A 96 3.56 -13.57 -8.27
CA ARG A 96 3.15 -13.98 -6.91
C ARG A 96 3.80 -15.28 -6.47
N MET A 97 3.93 -16.24 -7.39
CA MET A 97 4.63 -17.50 -7.13
C MET A 97 6.10 -17.23 -6.86
N ARG A 98 6.76 -16.42 -7.68
CA ARG A 98 8.16 -16.02 -7.47
C ARG A 98 8.40 -15.37 -6.10
N VAL A 99 7.55 -14.42 -5.69
CA VAL A 99 7.64 -13.84 -4.32
C VAL A 99 7.58 -14.91 -3.22
N SER A 100 6.80 -15.99 -3.44
CA SER A 100 6.66 -17.07 -2.46
C SER A 100 7.92 -17.95 -2.38
N THR A 101 8.57 -18.20 -3.52
CA THR A 101 9.64 -19.20 -3.66
C THR A 101 11.04 -18.63 -3.63
N GLU A 102 11.22 -17.38 -4.04
CA GLU A 102 12.51 -16.67 -4.08
C GLU A 102 12.84 -16.08 -2.69
N HIS A 103 14.14 -15.93 -2.40
CA HIS A 103 14.64 -15.65 -1.04
C HIS A 103 15.75 -14.59 -0.98
N GLY A 104 16.19 -14.06 -2.12
CA GLY A 104 17.14 -12.95 -2.21
C GLY A 104 16.46 -11.60 -2.27
N LEU A 105 17.16 -10.56 -1.80
CA LEU A 105 16.70 -9.17 -1.98
C LEU A 105 16.67 -8.80 -3.47
N GLU A 106 17.69 -9.22 -4.21
CA GLU A 106 17.85 -9.02 -5.65
C GLU A 106 16.71 -9.69 -6.43
N ASP A 107 16.22 -10.83 -5.95
CA ASP A 107 15.07 -11.53 -6.52
C ASP A 107 13.81 -10.64 -6.43
N TYR A 108 13.56 -10.07 -5.24
CA TYR A 108 12.42 -9.17 -5.02
C TYR A 108 12.54 -7.87 -5.83
N GLU A 109 13.74 -7.31 -5.97
CA GLU A 109 13.99 -6.17 -6.87
C GLU A 109 13.67 -6.52 -8.32
N SER A 110 14.08 -7.70 -8.80
CA SER A 110 13.73 -8.20 -10.13
C SER A 110 12.22 -8.35 -10.31
N ILE A 111 11.50 -8.91 -9.32
CA ILE A 111 10.05 -9.04 -9.37
C ILE A 111 9.36 -7.68 -9.44
N VAL A 112 9.77 -6.72 -8.61
CA VAL A 112 9.19 -5.36 -8.60
C VAL A 112 9.45 -4.63 -9.91
N GLU A 113 10.63 -4.82 -10.51
CA GLU A 113 10.94 -4.26 -11.82
C GLU A 113 10.09 -4.88 -12.94
N GLU A 114 9.84 -6.18 -12.89
CA GLU A 114 8.94 -6.86 -13.83
C GLU A 114 7.48 -6.38 -13.65
N LEU A 115 7.03 -6.16 -12.41
CA LEU A 115 5.74 -5.51 -12.14
C LEU A 115 5.66 -4.13 -12.80
N ARG A 116 6.69 -3.29 -12.64
CA ARG A 116 6.75 -1.96 -13.29
C ARG A 116 6.60 -2.06 -14.80
N ILE A 117 7.31 -3.00 -15.44
CA ILE A 117 7.26 -3.20 -16.90
C ILE A 117 5.83 -3.56 -17.33
N ARG A 118 5.20 -4.54 -16.66
CA ARG A 118 3.83 -4.98 -16.98
C ARG A 118 2.78 -3.90 -16.73
N THR A 119 2.88 -3.19 -15.61
CA THR A 119 1.98 -2.07 -15.29
C THR A 119 2.06 -0.97 -16.34
N ARG A 120 3.28 -0.58 -16.78
CA ARG A 120 3.43 0.43 -17.83
C ARG A 120 2.89 -0.02 -19.18
N ALA A 121 3.11 -1.28 -19.56
CA ALA A 121 2.56 -1.83 -20.79
C ALA A 121 1.02 -1.76 -20.82
N ILE A 122 0.36 -1.93 -19.67
CA ILE A 122 -1.10 -1.77 -19.54
C ILE A 122 -1.47 -0.28 -19.57
N ALA A 123 -0.76 0.58 -18.85
CA ALA A 123 -1.05 2.02 -18.77
C ALA A 123 -0.92 2.74 -20.12
N ASP A 124 -0.16 2.18 -21.07
CA ASP A 124 -0.04 2.72 -22.43
C ASP A 124 -1.23 2.42 -23.35
N THR A 125 -2.17 1.60 -22.89
CA THR A 125 -3.45 1.38 -23.59
C THR A 125 -4.36 2.60 -23.45
N GLU A 126 -5.14 2.89 -24.49
CA GLU A 126 -6.05 4.04 -24.51
C GLU A 126 -7.14 3.90 -23.45
N GLU A 127 -7.64 2.68 -23.24
CA GLU A 127 -8.64 2.37 -22.22
C GLU A 127 -8.11 2.63 -20.80
N ALA A 128 -6.86 2.24 -20.50
CA ALA A 128 -6.25 2.49 -19.19
C ALA A 128 -6.04 3.99 -18.96
N ARG A 129 -5.58 4.75 -19.97
CA ARG A 129 -5.43 6.21 -19.86
C ARG A 129 -6.76 6.89 -19.52
N GLN A 130 -7.84 6.49 -20.18
CA GLN A 130 -9.16 7.05 -19.91
C GLN A 130 -9.65 6.71 -18.50
N GLN A 131 -9.42 5.49 -18.02
CA GLN A 131 -9.74 5.08 -16.65
C GLN A 131 -8.92 5.85 -15.61
N MET A 132 -7.61 6.06 -15.83
CA MET A 132 -6.74 6.81 -14.93
C MET A 132 -7.19 8.28 -14.81
N VAL A 133 -7.54 8.92 -15.92
CA VAL A 133 -8.08 10.29 -15.92
C VAL A 133 -9.40 10.37 -15.15
N SER A 134 -10.29 9.40 -15.35
CA SER A 134 -11.57 9.31 -14.62
C SER A 134 -11.35 9.13 -13.11
N ALA A 135 -10.47 8.20 -12.71
CA ALA A 135 -10.14 7.95 -11.32
C ALA A 135 -9.51 9.16 -10.63
N ARG A 136 -8.60 9.86 -11.32
CA ARG A 136 -7.99 11.10 -10.81
C ARG A 136 -9.02 12.21 -10.60
N ASN A 137 -9.89 12.43 -11.58
CA ASN A 137 -10.99 13.38 -11.47
C ASN A 137 -11.96 13.05 -10.33
N LEU A 138 -12.20 11.76 -10.08
CA LEU A 138 -13.02 11.32 -8.96
C LEU A 138 -12.32 11.59 -7.62
N PHE A 139 -11.03 11.28 -7.53
CA PHE A 139 -10.22 11.52 -6.33
C PHE A 139 -10.20 13.02 -5.97
N ASP A 140 -9.99 13.89 -6.95
CA ASP A 140 -9.98 15.35 -6.75
C ASP A 140 -11.34 15.92 -6.32
N ARG A 141 -12.46 15.22 -6.60
CA ARG A 141 -13.82 15.64 -6.22
C ARG A 141 -14.26 15.17 -4.83
N ILE A 142 -13.64 14.10 -4.31
CA ILE A 142 -13.99 13.49 -3.02
C ILE A 142 -13.14 14.08 -1.88
N ARG A 143 -12.06 14.79 -2.22
CA ARG A 143 -11.36 15.71 -1.32
C ARG A 143 -12.20 16.94 -1.02
#